data_AF-A0A319E328-F1
#
_entry.id   AF-A0A319E328-F1
#
_cell.length_a   1.000
_cell.length_b   1.000
_cell.length_c   1.000
_cell.angle_alpha   90.00
_cell.angle_beta   90.00
_cell.angle_gamma   90.00
#
_symmetry.space_group_name_H-M   'P 1'
#
loop_
_entity.id
_entity.type
_entity.pdbx_description
1 polymer ?
#
loop_
_entity_poly.entity_id
_entity_poly.type
_entity_poly.pdbx_seq_one_letter_code
_entity_poly.pdbx_strand_id
1 'polypeptide(L)'
;MADSQDPERGGSPAKGPDVKDSDVEPTAATPFRSEIPADELLVTWDGPDNPECPFNWSLPARWGLTILTSMGGLVTLMSGSMLAPALPSIGKDLNISDSEANMAVSIFVLAFAFGPMVLAPLAEVFGRRNVWLVCSAWYVIWNTVCPNHASE
;
A
#
# COMPACT_ATOMS: atom_id res chain seq x y z
N MET A 1 -25.45 61.66 42.95
CA MET A 1 -26.57 60.77 42.58
C MET A 1 -25.94 59.45 42.18
N ALA A 2 -25.68 58.58 43.15
CA ALA A 2 -26.56 57.47 43.56
C ALA A 2 -26.67 56.46 42.39
N ASP A 3 -25.92 55.36 42.40
CA ASP A 3 -26.21 54.11 43.14
C ASP A 3 -27.62 53.61 42.84
N SER A 4 -27.75 52.43 42.20
CA SER A 4 -28.72 51.38 42.55
C SER A 4 -28.74 50.27 41.50
N GLN A 5 -28.46 49.07 41.99
CA GLN A 5 -28.77 47.76 41.43
C GLN A 5 -30.28 47.42 41.47
N ASP A 6 -30.62 46.33 40.77
CA ASP A 6 -31.75 45.39 40.98
C ASP A 6 -33.16 45.78 40.44
N PRO A 7 -34.15 44.84 40.28
CA PRO A 7 -34.12 43.36 40.39
C PRO A 7 -34.97 42.54 39.34
N GLU A 8 -34.73 41.22 39.30
CA GLU A 8 -35.69 40.09 39.17
C GLU A 8 -36.73 40.00 38.00
N ARG A 9 -36.79 38.83 37.31
CA ARG A 9 -37.78 37.75 37.60
C ARG A 9 -38.08 36.78 36.43
N GLY A 10 -37.91 35.47 36.69
CA GLY A 10 -38.76 34.37 36.19
C GLY A 10 -38.21 33.58 34.99
N GLY A 11 -38.08 32.26 35.00
CA GLY A 11 -38.39 31.22 35.98
C GLY A 11 -37.98 29.85 35.41
N SER A 12 -37.56 28.93 36.27
CA SER A 12 -37.48 27.49 35.99
C SER A 12 -38.67 26.85 36.73
N PRO A 13 -39.34 25.76 36.26
CA PRO A 13 -38.75 24.41 36.36
C PRO A 13 -39.28 23.34 35.39
N ALA A 14 -38.53 22.25 35.21
CA ALA A 14 -39.13 20.92 35.05
C ALA A 14 -38.11 19.84 35.48
N LYS A 15 -38.56 18.96 36.38
CA LYS A 15 -37.79 17.99 37.17
C LYS A 15 -38.24 16.56 36.82
N GLY A 16 -37.26 15.64 36.75
CA GLY A 16 -37.40 14.20 37.04
C GLY A 16 -37.53 13.25 35.84
N PRO A 17 -37.13 11.96 35.97
CA PRO A 17 -37.22 11.19 37.22
C PRO A 17 -35.93 10.49 37.71
N ASP A 18 -36.05 10.09 38.97
CA ASP A 18 -35.16 9.43 39.91
C ASP A 18 -35.25 7.90 39.78
N VAL A 19 -34.12 7.17 39.69
CA VAL A 19 -34.05 5.72 40.01
C VAL A 19 -32.66 5.32 40.55
N LYS A 20 -32.58 5.31 41.89
CA LYS A 20 -32.00 4.31 42.83
C LYS A 20 -30.57 3.76 42.68
N ASP A 21 -29.80 4.00 43.75
CA ASP A 21 -28.68 3.19 44.24
C ASP A 21 -29.03 1.69 44.32
N SER A 22 -28.12 0.84 43.85
CA SER A 22 -28.05 -0.57 44.21
C SER A 22 -26.58 -0.98 44.21
N ASP A 23 -26.12 -1.38 45.39
CA ASP A 23 -24.75 -1.68 45.78
C ASP A 23 -24.08 -2.75 44.90
N VAL A 24 -22.95 -2.41 44.28
CA VAL A 24 -21.86 -3.37 43.98
C VAL A 24 -20.52 -2.63 43.97
N GLU A 25 -19.77 -2.74 45.08
CA GLU A 25 -18.29 -2.74 45.06
C GLU A 25 -17.83 -4.17 45.40
N PRO A 26 -16.66 -4.69 44.96
CA PRO A 26 -15.56 -4.03 44.26
C PRO A 26 -15.01 -4.85 43.06
N THR A 27 -14.59 -4.19 41.98
CA THR A 27 -13.46 -4.69 41.18
C THR A 27 -12.81 -3.46 40.55
N ALA A 28 -11.60 -3.16 41.02
CA ALA A 28 -10.72 -2.18 40.42
C ALA A 28 -10.37 -2.61 38.99
N ALA A 29 -11.26 -2.33 38.05
CA ALA A 29 -10.90 -2.21 36.65
C ALA A 29 -10.28 -0.83 36.50
N THR A 30 -8.96 -0.75 36.64
CA THR A 30 -8.18 0.40 36.19
C THR A 30 -8.68 0.75 34.80
N PRO A 31 -9.24 1.95 34.54
CA PRO A 31 -9.51 2.34 33.19
C PRO A 31 -8.13 2.61 32.60
N PHE A 32 -7.55 1.62 31.91
CA PHE A 32 -6.48 1.89 30.95
C PHE A 32 -7.13 2.56 29.74
N ARG A 33 -7.76 3.73 29.97
CA ARG A 33 -7.98 4.70 28.92
C ARG A 33 -6.61 5.34 28.74
N SER A 34 -5.79 4.72 27.92
CA SER A 34 -4.65 5.42 27.34
C SER A 34 -5.23 6.55 26.50
N GLU A 35 -5.40 7.72 27.11
CA GLU A 35 -5.45 8.98 26.40
C GLU A 35 -4.06 9.19 25.79
N ILE A 36 -3.75 8.41 24.76
CA ILE A 36 -2.67 8.78 23.86
C ILE A 36 -3.24 10.00 23.13
N PRO A 37 -2.71 11.22 23.33
CA PRO A 37 -3.14 12.36 22.54
C PRO A 37 -3.04 11.96 21.07
N ALA A 38 -4.04 12.28 20.26
CA ALA A 38 -4.08 11.90 18.84
C ALA A 38 -2.80 12.33 18.08
N ASP A 39 -2.13 13.35 18.63
CA ASP A 39 -0.87 13.95 18.24
C ASP A 39 0.34 13.00 18.40
N GLU A 40 0.30 12.05 19.34
CA GLU A 40 1.37 11.08 19.61
C GLU A 40 1.23 9.81 18.73
N LEU A 41 0.04 9.58 18.15
CA LEU A 41 -0.17 8.56 17.11
C LEU A 41 0.05 9.08 15.68
N LEU A 42 0.30 10.39 15.53
CA LEU A 42 0.68 11.00 14.27
C LEU A 42 2.17 10.75 14.01
N VAL A 43 2.49 9.63 13.36
CA VAL A 43 3.80 9.40 12.73
C VAL A 43 3.92 10.39 11.56
N THR A 44 4.25 11.63 11.88
CA THR A 44 4.62 12.64 10.89
C THR A 44 6.10 12.49 10.58
N TRP A 45 6.48 12.72 9.34
CA TRP A 45 7.89 12.83 8.95
C TRP A 45 8.60 13.86 9.85
N ASP A 46 9.86 13.60 10.24
CA ASP A 46 10.71 14.40 11.15
C ASP A 46 11.03 15.84 10.67
N GLY A 47 10.03 16.62 10.29
CA GLY A 47 10.16 18.00 9.84
C GLY A 47 9.69 18.28 8.40
N PRO A 48 9.40 19.56 8.08
CA PRO A 48 8.85 20.01 6.81
C PRO A 48 9.80 19.87 5.61
N ASP A 49 11.12 19.75 5.84
CA ASP A 49 12.14 19.73 4.78
C ASP A 49 12.73 18.33 4.50
N ASN A 50 12.12 17.27 5.02
CA ASN A 50 12.69 15.93 4.87
C ASN A 50 12.69 15.46 3.40
N PRO A 51 13.84 15.02 2.86
CA PRO A 51 13.96 14.54 1.48
C PRO A 51 13.21 13.22 1.23
N GLU A 52 12.86 12.51 2.31
CA GLU A 52 12.04 11.29 2.26
C GLU A 52 10.53 11.58 2.17
N CYS A 53 10.11 12.83 2.42
CA CYS A 53 8.73 13.26 2.21
C CYS A 53 8.40 13.31 0.71
N PRO A 54 7.45 12.51 0.19
CA PRO A 54 7.04 12.57 -1.21
C PRO A 54 6.39 13.90 -1.61
N PHE A 55 6.06 14.75 -0.63
CA PHE A 55 5.55 16.11 -0.84
C PHE A 55 6.64 17.12 -1.22
N ASN A 56 7.90 16.90 -0.83
CA ASN A 56 9.00 17.84 -1.08
C ASN A 56 9.73 17.57 -2.43
N TRP A 57 9.29 16.59 -3.20
CA TRP A 57 9.93 16.23 -4.47
C TRP A 57 9.58 17.22 -5.58
N SER A 58 10.58 17.59 -6.38
CA SER A 58 10.39 18.42 -7.56
C SER A 58 9.40 17.77 -8.53
N LEU A 59 8.51 18.57 -9.12
CA LEU A 59 7.53 18.12 -10.11
C LEU A 59 8.12 17.19 -11.20
N PRO A 60 9.27 17.50 -11.84
CA PRO A 60 9.85 16.61 -12.85
C PRO A 60 10.27 15.25 -12.28
N ALA A 61 10.77 15.18 -11.04
CA ALA A 61 11.13 13.90 -10.42
C ALA A 61 9.89 13.03 -10.15
N ARG A 62 8.77 13.65 -9.72
CA ARG A 62 7.50 12.96 -9.50
C ARG A 62 6.93 12.40 -10.81
N TRP A 63 6.95 13.20 -11.87
CA TRP A 63 6.52 12.76 -13.20
C TRP A 63 7.44 11.69 -13.78
N GLY A 64 8.76 11.84 -13.64
CA GLY A 64 9.74 10.84 -14.08
C GLY A 64 9.51 9.49 -13.44
N LEU A 65 9.33 9.44 -12.12
CA LEU A 65 9.06 8.19 -11.40
C LEU A 65 7.70 7.57 -11.77
N THR A 66 6.69 8.41 -11.99
CA THR A 66 5.34 7.97 -12.42
C THR A 66 5.39 7.34 -13.81
N ILE A 67 6.05 8.01 -14.76
CA ILE A 67 6.22 7.51 -16.13
C ILE A 67 7.01 6.21 -16.11
N LEU A 68 8.11 6.15 -15.37
CA LEU A 68 8.95 4.95 -15.26
C LEU A 68 8.16 3.74 -14.73
N THR A 69 7.38 3.95 -13.67
CA THR A 69 6.53 2.89 -13.10
C THR A 69 5.41 2.48 -14.06
N SER A 70 4.81 3.44 -14.76
CA SER A 70 3.78 3.20 -15.78
C SER A 70 4.33 2.37 -16.95
N MET A 71 5.54 2.69 -17.42
CA MET A 71 6.21 1.91 -18.47
C MET A 71 6.46 0.47 -18.05
N GLY A 72 6.88 0.22 -16.80
CA GLY A 72 7.02 -1.14 -16.27
C GLY A 72 5.70 -1.91 -16.25
N GLY A 73 4.60 -1.25 -15.86
CA GLY A 73 3.26 -1.82 -15.95
C GLY A 73 2.83 -2.12 -17.39
N LEU A 74 3.15 -1.21 -18.32
CA LEU A 74 2.86 -1.39 -19.74
C LEU A 74 3.59 -2.61 -20.32
N VAL A 75 4.88 -2.78 -20.01
CA VAL A 75 5.65 -3.96 -20.44
C VAL A 75 5.01 -5.25 -19.93
N THR A 76 4.56 -5.25 -18.67
CA THR A 76 3.86 -6.39 -18.07
C THR A 76 2.56 -6.72 -18.82
N LEU A 77 1.77 -5.68 -19.16
CA LEU A 77 0.53 -5.84 -19.92
C LEU A 77 0.78 -6.32 -21.35
N MET A 78 1.81 -5.79 -22.01
CA MET A 78 2.24 -6.21 -23.35
C MET A 78 2.73 -7.66 -23.35
N SER A 79 3.49 -8.07 -22.34
CA SER A 79 3.93 -9.47 -22.22
C SER A 79 2.73 -10.42 -22.13
N GLY A 80 1.68 -10.04 -21.40
CA GLY A 80 0.45 -10.83 -21.33
C GLY A 80 -0.28 -10.93 -22.67
N SER A 81 -0.35 -9.82 -23.43
CA SER A 81 -1.03 -9.81 -24.74
C SER A 81 -0.25 -10.53 -25.83
N MET A 82 1.09 -10.52 -25.78
CA MET A 82 1.95 -11.20 -26.74
C MET A 82 1.97 -12.72 -26.56
N LEU A 83 1.68 -13.23 -25.36
CA LEU A 83 1.76 -14.65 -25.04
C LEU A 83 0.80 -15.50 -25.91
N ALA A 84 -0.46 -15.08 -26.08
CA ALA A 84 -1.46 -15.82 -26.85
C ALA A 84 -1.09 -16.04 -28.34
N PRO A 85 -0.71 -15.00 -29.13
CA PRO A 85 -0.29 -15.18 -30.52
C PRO A 85 1.12 -15.78 -30.66
N ALA A 86 1.95 -15.78 -29.61
CA ALA A 86 3.30 -16.34 -29.67
C ALA A 86 3.32 -17.87 -29.54
N LEU A 87 2.33 -18.50 -28.88
CA LEU A 87 2.28 -19.95 -28.66
C LEU A 87 2.48 -20.78 -29.94
N PRO A 88 1.80 -20.48 -31.07
CA PRO A 88 1.98 -21.26 -32.31
C PRO A 88 3.37 -21.09 -32.93
N SER A 89 4.02 -19.94 -32.72
CA SER A 89 5.40 -19.70 -33.20
C SER A 89 6.39 -20.49 -32.36
N ILE A 90 6.25 -20.41 -31.04
CA ILE A 90 7.09 -21.13 -30.07
C ILE A 90 6.98 -22.65 -30.27
N GLY A 91 5.79 -23.16 -30.55
CA GLY A 91 5.56 -24.57 -30.89
C GLY A 91 6.32 -25.04 -32.13
N LYS A 92 6.42 -24.19 -33.17
CA LYS A 92 7.19 -24.50 -34.38
C LYS A 92 8.69 -24.45 -34.14
N ASP A 93 9.16 -23.42 -33.44
CA ASP A 93 10.60 -23.17 -33.25
C ASP A 93 11.25 -24.15 -32.26
N LEU A 94 10.53 -24.57 -31.21
CA LEU A 94 11.02 -25.54 -30.22
C LEU A 94 10.56 -27.00 -30.48
N ASN A 95 9.76 -27.24 -31.52
CA ASN A 95 9.18 -28.55 -31.86
C ASN A 95 8.42 -29.21 -30.68
N ILE A 96 7.76 -28.39 -29.86
CA ILE A 96 7.08 -28.79 -28.63
C ILE A 96 5.58 -29.02 -28.85
N SER A 97 5.00 -29.93 -28.07
CA SER A 97 3.58 -30.28 -28.15
C SER A 97 2.68 -29.19 -27.54
N ASP A 98 1.41 -29.14 -27.95
CA ASP A 98 0.40 -28.21 -27.39
C ASP A 98 0.27 -28.33 -25.86
N SER A 99 0.54 -29.51 -25.31
CA SER A 99 0.57 -29.75 -23.86
C SER A 99 1.68 -28.97 -23.17
N GLU A 100 2.89 -28.92 -23.75
CA GLU A 100 4.05 -28.22 -23.20
C GLU A 100 3.87 -26.70 -23.31
N ALA A 101 3.29 -26.22 -24.41
CA ALA A 101 2.92 -24.82 -24.58
C ALA A 101 1.95 -24.37 -23.48
N ASN A 102 0.93 -25.17 -23.18
CA ASN A 102 -0.01 -24.89 -22.08
C ASN A 102 0.64 -24.93 -20.68
N MET A 103 1.64 -25.79 -20.48
CA MET A 103 2.42 -25.77 -19.23
C MET A 103 3.17 -24.45 -19.05
N ALA A 104 3.77 -23.91 -20.12
CA ALA A 104 4.44 -22.61 -20.07
C ALA A 104 3.48 -21.46 -19.71
N VAL A 105 2.26 -21.45 -20.29
CA VAL A 105 1.22 -20.47 -19.92
C VAL A 105 0.79 -20.63 -18.46
N SER A 106 0.64 -21.86 -17.99
CA SER A 106 0.26 -22.14 -16.61
C SER A 106 1.32 -21.64 -15.62
N ILE A 107 2.60 -21.87 -15.93
CA ILE A 107 3.73 -21.37 -15.12
C ILE A 107 3.74 -19.83 -15.11
N PHE A 108 3.47 -19.18 -16.24
CA PHE A 108 3.32 -17.73 -16.30
C PHE A 108 2.23 -17.24 -15.36
N VAL A 109 1.02 -17.81 -15.42
CA VAL A 109 -0.10 -17.41 -14.55
C VAL A 109 0.21 -17.67 -13.07
N LEU A 110 0.85 -18.80 -12.74
CA LEU A 110 1.29 -19.09 -11.38
C LEU A 110 2.30 -18.06 -10.88
N ALA A 111 3.28 -17.68 -11.70
CA ALA A 111 4.24 -16.64 -11.34
C ALA A 111 3.55 -15.28 -11.09
N PHE A 112 2.53 -14.94 -11.87
CA PHE A 112 1.71 -13.74 -11.63
C PHE A 112 0.88 -13.81 -10.35
N ALA A 113 0.44 -15.00 -9.94
CA ALA A 113 -0.29 -15.18 -8.68
C ALA A 113 0.65 -15.11 -7.46
N PHE A 114 1.80 -15.78 -7.51
CA PHE A 114 2.74 -15.84 -6.39
C PHE A 114 3.69 -14.64 -6.31
N GLY A 115 3.96 -13.96 -7.42
CA GLY A 115 4.87 -12.81 -7.48
C GLY A 115 4.47 -11.70 -6.50
N PRO A 116 3.24 -11.17 -6.58
CA PRO A 116 2.76 -10.15 -5.64
C PRO A 116 2.70 -10.66 -4.20
N MET A 117 2.43 -11.95 -3.98
CA MET A 117 2.33 -12.53 -2.64
C MET A 117 3.66 -12.45 -1.87
N VAL A 118 4.79 -12.64 -2.55
CA VAL A 118 6.12 -12.52 -1.95
C VAL A 118 6.62 -11.08 -1.97
N LEU A 119 6.34 -10.34 -3.05
CA LEU A 119 6.82 -8.96 -3.21
C LEU A 119 6.10 -7.96 -2.31
N ALA A 120 4.84 -8.21 -1.94
CA ALA A 120 4.08 -7.35 -1.02
C ALA A 120 4.75 -7.19 0.36
N PRO A 121 5.03 -8.26 1.12
CA PRO A 121 5.72 -8.13 2.40
C PRO A 121 7.17 -7.64 2.25
N LEU A 122 7.85 -8.00 1.15
CA LEU A 122 9.19 -7.47 0.87
C LEU A 122 9.18 -5.94 0.69
N ALA A 123 8.15 -5.40 0.05
CA ALA A 123 8.02 -3.96 -0.15
C ALA A 123 7.76 -3.19 1.15
N GLU A 124 7.13 -3.82 2.14
CA GLU A 124 6.92 -3.26 3.48
C GLU A 124 8.21 -3.23 4.30
N VAL A 125 9.03 -4.28 4.24
CA VAL A 125 10.28 -4.37 5.04
C VAL A 125 11.44 -3.60 4.42
N PHE A 126 11.64 -3.70 3.10
CA PHE A 126 12.81 -3.14 2.41
C PHE A 126 12.56 -1.77 1.77
N GLY A 127 11.31 -1.29 1.82
CA GLY A 127 10.88 -0.07 1.17
C GLY A 127 10.64 -0.23 -0.33
N ARG A 128 9.64 0.51 -0.84
CA ARG A 128 9.15 0.40 -2.23
C ARG A 128 10.23 0.68 -3.29
N ARG A 129 11.18 1.58 -3.03
CA ARG A 129 12.24 1.96 -3.98
C ARG A 129 13.23 0.82 -4.23
N ASN A 130 13.68 0.16 -3.18
CA ASN A 130 14.70 -0.88 -3.28
C ASN A 130 14.13 -2.13 -3.97
N VAL A 131 12.90 -2.52 -3.62
CA VAL A 131 12.22 -3.64 -4.28
C VAL A 131 12.07 -3.38 -5.79
N TRP A 132 11.69 -2.16 -6.18
CA TRP A 132 11.55 -1.81 -7.60
C TRP A 132 12.88 -1.90 -8.36
N LEU A 133 13.98 -1.43 -7.76
CA LEU A 133 15.32 -1.52 -8.35
C LEU A 133 15.80 -2.97 -8.49
N VAL A 134 15.60 -3.82 -7.47
CA VAL A 134 15.99 -5.24 -7.53
C VAL A 134 15.19 -5.98 -8.59
N CYS A 135 13.87 -5.79 -8.66
CA CYS A 135 13.03 -6.40 -9.70
C CYS A 135 13.43 -5.95 -11.11
N SER A 136 13.75 -4.66 -11.27
CA SER A 136 14.20 -4.12 -12.56
C SER A 136 15.56 -4.68 -12.98
N ALA A 137 16.50 -4.81 -12.04
CA ALA A 137 17.81 -5.42 -12.28
C ALA A 137 17.66 -6.89 -12.67
N TRP A 138 16.84 -7.65 -11.93
CA TRP A 138 16.52 -9.05 -12.26
C TRP A 138 15.92 -9.18 -13.67
N TYR A 139 14.97 -8.31 -14.02
CA TYR A 139 14.36 -8.30 -15.34
C TYR A 139 15.40 -8.06 -16.46
N VAL A 140 16.29 -7.08 -16.30
CA VAL A 140 17.34 -6.78 -17.30
C VAL A 140 18.33 -7.93 -17.43
N ILE A 141 18.76 -8.53 -16.31
CA ILE A 141 19.67 -9.67 -16.32
C ILE A 141 19.03 -10.85 -17.04
N TRP A 142 17.78 -11.20 -16.70
CA TRP A 142 17.09 -12.31 -17.33
C TRP A 142 16.90 -12.12 -18.85
N ASN A 143 16.48 -10.92 -19.27
CA ASN A 143 16.29 -10.60 -20.69
C ASN A 143 17.60 -10.56 -21.48
N THR A 144 18.74 -10.30 -20.83
CA THR A 144 20.05 -10.31 -21.51
C THR A 144 20.68 -11.69 -21.51
N VAL A 145 20.48 -12.50 -20.48
CA VAL A 145 21.07 -13.86 -20.39
C VAL A 145 20.35 -14.85 -21.28
N CYS A 146 19.00 -14.88 -21.29
CA CYS A 146 18.23 -15.87 -22.04
C CYS A 146 18.52 -15.88 -23.56
N PRO A 147 18.63 -14.74 -24.26
CA PRO A 147 18.92 -14.73 -25.69
C PRO A 147 20.37 -15.10 -26.01
N ASN A 148 21.33 -14.66 -25.19
CA ASN A 148 22.76 -14.92 -25.43
C ASN A 148 23.10 -16.41 -25.24
N HIS A 149 22.48 -17.07 -24.26
CA HIS A 149 22.72 -18.49 -24.00
C HIS A 149 22.01 -19.43 -25.01
N ALA A 150 21.17 -18.89 -25.89
CA ALA A 150 20.56 -19.63 -27.00
C ALA A 150 21.41 -19.57 -28.29
N SER A 151 22.54 -18.87 -28.27
CA SER A 151 23.42 -18.67 -29.44
C SER A 151 24.70 -19.53 -29.47
N GLU A 152 24.87 -20.43 -28.51
CA GLU A 152 25.94 -21.44 -28.46
C GLU A 152 25.43 -22.86 -28.71
#